data_AF-A0A127SCT9-F1
#
_entry.id   AF-A0A127SCT9-F1
#
_cell.length_a   1.000
_cell.length_b   1.000
_cell.length_c   1.000
_cell.angle_alpha   90.00
_cell.angle_beta   90.00
_cell.angle_gamma   90.00
#
_symmetry.space_group_name_H-M   'P 1'
#
loop_
_entity.id
_entity.type
_entity.pdbx_description
1 polymer ?
#
loop_
_entity_poly.entity_id
_entity_poly.type
_entity_poly.pdbx_seq_one_letter_code
_entity_poly.pdbx_strand_id
1 'polypeptide(L)' 'MKNTFRRLNNPCTCPKEFPVCMCGKKPVIELISRKPITASAQELSENPRARSASLRIAEKI' A
#
# COMPACT_ATOMS: atom_id res chain seq x y z
N MET A 1 -0.94 4.69 -7.54
CA MET A 1 -1.56 4.08 -6.34
C MET A 1 -0.52 3.54 -5.33
N LYS A 2 0.31 2.53 -5.66
CA LYS A 2 1.25 1.86 -4.72
C LYS A 2 2.16 2.83 -3.94
N ASN A 3 2.65 3.89 -4.59
CA ASN A 3 3.49 4.92 -3.96
C ASN A 3 2.72 5.78 -2.94
N THR A 4 1.44 6.09 -3.20
CA THR A 4 0.60 6.89 -2.30
C THR A 4 0.38 6.17 -0.98
N PHE A 5 0.01 4.88 -1.03
CA PHE A 5 -0.15 4.07 0.17
C PHE A 5 1.15 3.93 0.95
N ARG A 6 2.28 3.74 0.25
CA ARG A 6 3.60 3.66 0.89
C ARG A 6 3.99 4.97 1.58
N ARG A 7 3.66 6.12 0.99
CA ARG A 7 3.92 7.45 1.57
C ARG A 7 3.04 7.75 2.76
N LEU A 8 1.79 7.29 2.76
CA LEU A 8 0.85 7.47 3.88
C LEU A 8 1.18 6.52 5.05
N ASN A 9 1.65 5.31 4.75
CA ASN A 9 2.10 4.33 5.75
C ASN A 9 3.52 4.62 6.29
N ASN A 10 4.38 5.27 5.51
CA ASN A 10 5.67 5.75 5.97
C ASN A 10 5.94 7.16 5.43
N PRO A 11 5.45 8.19 6.12
CA PRO A 11 5.59 9.58 5.69
C PRO A 11 6.95 10.17 6.06
N CYS A 12 7.84 9.40 6.70
CA CYS A 12 9.18 9.85 7.05
C CYS A 12 9.96 10.24 5.79
N THR A 13 10.47 11.47 5.78
CA THR A 13 11.32 12.01 4.71
C THR A 13 12.72 12.34 5.22
N CYS A 14 13.08 11.90 6.43
CA CYS A 14 14.42 12.14 6.98
C CYS A 14 15.48 11.38 6.18
N PRO A 15 16.66 11.99 5.94
CA PRO A 15 17.82 11.27 5.41
C PRO A 15 18.27 10.17 6.38
N LYS A 16 18.77 9.06 5.85
CA LYS A 16 19.31 7.94 6.65
C LYS A 16 20.53 8.32 7.48
N GLU A 17 21.15 9.45 7.19
CA GLU A 17 22.30 10.00 7.90
C GLU A 17 21.94 10.62 9.25
N PHE A 18 20.65 10.92 9.48
CA PHE A 18 20.20 11.45 10.78
C PHE A 18 19.91 10.30 11.76
N PRO A 19 20.53 10.29 12.95
CA PRO A 19 20.33 9.22 13.94
C PRO A 19 18.95 9.26 14.61
N VAL A 20 18.18 10.34 14.46
CA VAL A 20 16.84 10.52 15.06
C VAL A 20 15.89 11.18 14.04
N CYS A 21 14.66 10.67 13.88
CA CYS A 21 13.66 11.39 13.07
C CYS A 21 13.25 12.67 13.79
N MET A 22 13.54 13.81 13.18
CA MET A 22 12.97 15.11 13.53
C MET A 22 11.73 15.46 12.68
N CYS A 23 11.33 14.55 11.80
CA CYS A 23 10.23 14.75 10.86
C CYS A 23 8.85 14.86 11.49
N GLY A 24 8.61 14.26 12.67
CA GLY A 24 7.34 14.32 13.41
C GLY A 24 6.12 13.72 12.69
N LYS A 25 6.28 13.24 11.45
CA LYS A 25 5.19 12.71 10.63
C LYS A 25 4.81 11.32 11.12
N LYS A 26 3.55 11.16 11.51
CA LYS A 26 2.97 9.89 11.93
C LYS A 26 2.29 9.20 10.74
N PRO A 27 2.40 7.87 10.62
CA PRO A 27 1.65 7.13 9.62
C PRO A 27 0.14 7.38 9.82
N VAL A 28 -0.57 7.63 8.72
CA VAL A 28 -2.01 7.93 8.74
C VAL A 28 -2.83 6.69 8.36
N ILE A 29 -2.20 5.74 7.69
CA ILE A 29 -2.81 4.49 7.28
C ILE A 29 -1.90 3.32 7.63
N GLU A 30 -2.50 2.18 7.93
CA GLU A 30 -1.83 0.88 8.04
C GLU A 30 -2.16 -0.01 6.84
N LEU A 31 -1.13 -0.56 6.21
CA LEU A 31 -1.26 -1.48 5.08
C LEU A 31 -1.59 -2.91 5.55
N ILE A 32 -2.87 -3.29 5.49
CA ILE A 32 -3.33 -4.66 5.77
C ILE A 32 -2.75 -5.64 4.72
N SER A 33 -2.81 -5.29 3.43
CA SER A 33 -2.30 -6.14 2.35
C SER A 33 -0.99 -5.60 1.76
N ARG A 34 0.15 -6.24 2.04
CA ARG A 34 1.45 -5.86 1.44
C ARG A 34 1.53 -6.16 -0.06
N LYS A 35 1.00 -7.32 -0.47
CA LYS A 35 0.85 -7.72 -1.88
C LYS A 35 -0.57 -7.40 -2.34
N PRO A 36 -0.78 -6.93 -3.59
CA PRO A 36 -2.13 -6.76 -4.11
C PRO A 36 -2.82 -8.12 -4.21
N ILE A 37 -4.10 -8.16 -3.86
CA ILE A 37 -4.96 -9.32 -4.07
C ILE A 37 -5.35 -9.32 -5.55
N THR A 38 -5.07 -10.43 -6.24
CA THR A 38 -5.37 -10.64 -7.65
C THR A 38 -6.60 -11.53 -7.81
N ALA A 39 -7.30 -11.37 -8.93
CA ALA A 39 -8.44 -12.23 -9.27
C ALA A 39 -8.04 -13.72 -9.28
N SER A 40 -8.95 -14.55 -8.80
CA SER A 40 -8.77 -16.01 -8.78
C SER A 40 -8.92 -16.62 -10.19
N ALA A 41 -8.42 -17.85 -10.39
CA ALA A 41 -8.50 -18.52 -11.69
C ALA A 41 -9.95 -18.76 -12.18
N GLN A 42 -10.89 -18.95 -11.25
CA GLN A 42 -12.32 -19.05 -11.53
C GLN A 42 -12.88 -17.71 -12.03
N GLU A 43 -12.64 -16.60 -11.32
CA GLU A 43 -13.08 -15.26 -11.74
C GLU A 43 -12.46 -14.83 -13.08
N LEU A 44 -11.22 -15.26 -13.37
CA LEU A 44 -10.56 -15.01 -14.64
C LEU A 44 -11.23 -15.73 -15.82
N SER A 45 -11.83 -16.90 -15.56
CA SER A 45 -12.55 -17.68 -16.57
C SER A 45 -13.95 -17.13 -16.83
N GLU A 46 -14.65 -16.69 -15.77
CA GLU A 46 -15.98 -16.07 -15.88
C GLU A 46 -15.92 -14.60 -16.31
N ASN A 47 -14.85 -13.88 -15.94
CA ASN A 47 -14.65 -12.48 -16.25
C ASN A 47 -13.18 -12.19 -16.64
N PRO A 48 -12.85 -12.32 -17.94
CA PRO A 48 -11.50 -12.06 -18.45
C PRO A 48 -10.99 -10.64 -18.17
N ARG A 49 -11.89 -9.66 -17.96
CA ARG A 49 -11.53 -8.26 -17.63
C ARG A 49 -10.99 -8.12 -16.20
N ALA A 50 -11.22 -9.10 -15.33
CA ALA A 50 -10.68 -9.10 -13.97
C ALA A 50 -9.18 -9.42 -13.92
N ARG A 51 -8.56 -9.86 -15.03
CA ARG A 51 -7.13 -10.20 -15.11
C ARG A 51 -6.20 -9.07 -14.64
N SER A 52 -6.59 -7.82 -14.87
CA SER A 52 -5.81 -6.63 -14.50
C SER A 52 -6.20 -6.05 -13.13
N ALA A 53 -7.17 -6.62 -12.44
CA ALA A 53 -7.62 -6.12 -11.15
C ALA A 53 -6.55 -6.40 -10.07
N SER A 54 -6.09 -5.33 -9.42
CA SER A 54 -5.14 -5.41 -8.30
C SER A 54 -5.74 -4.70 -7.10
N LEU A 55 -6.31 -5.47 -6.17
CA LEU A 55 -6.95 -4.92 -4.98
C LEU A 55 -5.91 -4.68 -3.88
N ARG A 56 -5.96 -3.50 -3.24
CA ARG A 56 -5.08 -3.11 -2.15
C ARG A 56 -5.93 -2.52 -1.03
N ILE A 57 -5.73 -3.00 0.18
CA ILE A 57 -6.49 -2.59 1.37
C ILE A 57 -5.54 -1.86 2.32
N ALA A 58 -6.00 -0.72 2.84
CA ALA A 58 -5.38 -0.05 3.97
C ALA A 58 -6.45 0.47 4.92
N GLU A 59 -6.14 0.44 6.21
CA GLU A 59 -6.99 0.96 7.27
C GLU A 59 -6.46 2.31 7.73
N LYS A 60 -7.37 3.21 8.14
CA LYS A 60 -6.98 4.50 8.72
C LYS A 60 -6.79 4.32 10.22
N ILE A 61 -5.67 4.84 10.73
CA ILE A 61 -5.31 4.83 12.15
C ILE A 61 -5.95 6.04 12.86
#